data_AF-A0A2L0A8B8-F1
#
_entry.id   AF-A0A2L0A8B8-F1
#
_cell.length_a   1.000
_cell.length_b   1.000
_cell.length_c   1.000
_cell.angle_alpha   90.00
_cell.angle_beta   90.00
_cell.angle_gamma   90.00
#
_symmetry.space_group_name_H-M   'P 1'
#
loop_
_entity.id
_entity.type
_entity.pdbx_description
1 polymer ?
#
loop_
_entity_poly.entity_id
_entity_poly.type
_entity_poly.pdbx_seq_one_letter_code
_entity_poly.pdbx_strand_id
1 'polypeptide(L)'
;MKMKLVNNCDITMLDVSSPLFVKNDGTMLNSANSNAPSDKRCHLFDANGGGLAPALPVADAMTTGEPSIAGAYVPGHAAFRVRQISGVGTDGGSSTTSELVVMRNYVKRETCIAYNELSGADNPGGEPPAVLASNSSGSFVNGSMFSTAAMSDPAINGRDSFCTKDGNNYLTYFTVITQ
;
A
#
# COMPACT_ATOMS: atom_id res chain seq x y z
N MET A 1 12.13 7.22 2.33
CA MET A 1 11.62 8.61 2.33
C MET A 1 10.39 8.63 3.23
N LYS A 2 10.37 9.40 4.33
CA LYS A 2 9.28 9.35 5.32
C LYS A 2 8.16 10.32 4.94
N MET A 3 6.90 9.91 5.10
CA MET A 3 5.75 10.80 4.87
C MET A 3 5.43 11.55 6.16
N LYS A 4 5.88 12.81 6.24
CA LYS A 4 5.56 13.67 7.38
C LYS A 4 4.11 14.12 7.30
N LEU A 5 3.29 13.81 8.32
CA LEU A 5 1.98 14.43 8.45
C LEU A 5 2.16 15.94 8.72
N VAL A 6 1.52 16.75 7.89
CA VAL A 6 1.54 18.22 7.97
C VAL A 6 0.16 18.74 8.39
N ASN A 7 0.02 20.06 8.52
CA ASN A 7 -1.27 20.73 8.76
C ASN A 7 -1.99 20.29 10.06
N ASN A 8 -1.24 19.90 11.11
CA ASN A 8 -1.78 19.39 12.38
C ASN A 8 -2.71 18.17 12.21
N CYS A 9 -2.49 17.36 11.18
CA CYS A 9 -3.22 16.11 10.97
C CYS A 9 -2.63 14.98 11.80
N ASP A 10 -3.49 14.24 12.47
CA ASP A 10 -3.17 12.92 13.01
C ASP A 10 -3.49 11.85 11.96
N ILE A 11 -2.86 10.67 12.05
CA ILE A 11 -3.16 9.56 11.13
C ILE A 11 -4.65 9.22 11.13
N THR A 12 -5.32 9.32 12.27
CA THR A 12 -6.76 9.03 12.37
C THR A 12 -7.65 9.95 11.53
N MET A 13 -7.14 11.13 11.17
CA MET A 13 -7.82 12.15 10.36
C MET A 13 -7.46 12.09 8.87
N LEU A 14 -6.52 11.23 8.46
CA LEU A 14 -6.05 11.19 7.08
C LEU A 14 -7.13 10.61 6.15
N ASP A 15 -7.48 11.35 5.11
CA ASP A 15 -8.29 10.84 3.98
C ASP A 15 -7.37 10.52 2.80
N VAL A 16 -7.42 9.27 2.35
CA VAL A 16 -6.63 8.74 1.22
C VAL A 16 -7.53 8.29 0.06
N SER A 17 -8.82 8.66 0.11
CA SER A 17 -9.76 8.37 -0.96
C SER A 17 -9.39 9.15 -2.21
N SER A 18 -9.50 8.48 -3.36
CA SER A 18 -9.29 9.10 -4.66
C SER A 18 -10.23 8.44 -5.66
N PRO A 19 -11.02 9.22 -6.41
CA PRO A 19 -11.87 8.65 -7.45
C PRO A 19 -11.05 8.05 -8.59
N LEU A 20 -9.74 8.34 -8.66
CA LEU A 20 -8.84 7.75 -9.65
C LEU A 20 -8.53 6.28 -9.33
N PHE A 21 -8.51 5.88 -8.05
CA PHE A 21 -8.14 4.52 -7.66
C PHE A 21 -9.38 3.64 -7.53
N VAL A 22 -9.60 2.80 -8.54
CA VAL A 22 -10.81 1.99 -8.69
C VAL A 22 -10.46 0.54 -9.01
N LYS A 23 -11.45 -0.32 -8.82
CA LYS A 23 -11.50 -1.70 -9.30
C LYS A 23 -12.10 -1.76 -10.71
N ASN A 24 -12.05 -2.93 -11.34
CA ASN A 24 -12.57 -3.13 -12.70
C ASN A 24 -14.08 -2.84 -12.83
N ASP A 25 -14.84 -2.93 -11.74
CA ASP A 25 -16.27 -2.60 -11.68
C ASP A 25 -16.56 -1.12 -11.37
N GLY A 26 -15.52 -0.28 -11.32
CA GLY A 26 -15.62 1.14 -10.99
C GLY A 26 -15.74 1.44 -9.49
N THR A 27 -15.77 0.43 -8.62
CA THR A 27 -15.79 0.66 -7.18
C THR A 27 -14.46 1.25 -6.71
N MET A 28 -14.49 2.24 -5.81
CA MET A 28 -13.28 2.86 -5.28
C MET A 28 -12.47 1.85 -4.46
N LEU A 29 -11.14 1.87 -4.61
CA LEU A 29 -10.21 1.04 -3.84
C LEU A 29 -10.02 1.53 -2.40
N ASN A 30 -10.29 2.82 -2.17
CA ASN A 30 -10.12 3.52 -0.91
C ASN A 30 -11.39 4.33 -0.63
N SER A 31 -11.95 4.16 0.56
CA SER A 31 -13.14 4.91 1.00
C SER A 31 -12.74 6.21 1.70
N ALA A 32 -13.62 7.20 1.67
CA ALA A 32 -13.44 8.43 2.43
C ALA A 32 -13.37 8.13 3.94
N ASN A 33 -12.59 8.94 4.67
CA ASN A 33 -12.44 8.84 6.11
C ASN A 33 -13.36 9.87 6.78
N SER A 34 -14.38 9.42 7.54
CA SER A 34 -15.32 10.35 8.17
C SER A 34 -14.70 11.20 9.28
N ASN A 35 -13.53 10.83 9.80
CA ASN A 35 -12.79 11.61 10.79
C ASN A 35 -11.93 12.71 10.14
N ALA A 36 -11.83 12.75 8.81
CA ALA A 36 -11.09 13.79 8.14
C ALA A 36 -11.82 15.15 8.26
N PRO A 37 -11.10 16.23 8.65
CA PRO A 37 -11.68 17.56 8.77
C PRO A 37 -12.38 18.04 7.49
N SER A 38 -13.47 18.78 7.66
CA SER A 38 -14.28 19.33 6.56
C SER A 38 -13.57 20.46 5.80
N ASP A 39 -12.56 21.09 6.40
CA ASP A 39 -11.67 22.06 5.73
C ASP A 39 -10.68 21.39 4.75
N LYS A 40 -10.71 20.06 4.71
CA LYS A 40 -9.90 19.19 3.85
C LYS A 40 -8.40 19.20 4.10
N ARG A 41 -7.93 19.77 5.22
CA ARG A 41 -6.49 19.88 5.52
C ARG A 41 -5.76 18.55 5.65
N CYS A 42 -6.50 17.47 5.90
CA CYS A 42 -5.97 16.09 6.01
C CYS A 42 -6.34 15.19 4.82
N HIS A 43 -6.78 15.76 3.70
CA HIS A 43 -7.08 15.01 2.49
C HIS A 43 -5.83 14.94 1.62
N LEU A 44 -5.28 13.74 1.44
CA LEU A 44 -3.98 13.53 0.78
C LEU A 44 -3.93 14.10 -0.64
N PHE A 45 -5.04 13.95 -1.38
CA PHE A 45 -5.14 14.32 -2.79
C PHE A 45 -5.92 15.63 -3.03
N ASP A 46 -6.32 16.35 -1.97
CA ASP A 46 -6.97 17.66 -2.11
C ASP A 46 -5.91 18.77 -2.06
N ALA A 47 -6.13 19.85 -2.82
CA ALA A 47 -5.22 21.00 -2.86
C ALA A 47 -5.06 21.69 -1.50
N ASN A 48 -6.08 21.68 -0.64
CA ASN A 48 -6.01 22.24 0.71
C ASN A 48 -5.38 21.28 1.72
N GLY A 49 -5.13 20.02 1.34
CA GLY A 49 -4.51 19.01 2.17
C GLY A 49 -3.08 18.70 1.73
N GLY A 50 -2.87 17.49 1.22
CA GLY A 50 -1.55 17.05 0.74
C GLY A 50 -1.17 17.60 -0.64
N GLY A 51 -2.14 18.10 -1.41
CA GLY A 51 -1.91 18.64 -2.75
C GLY A 51 -1.31 17.63 -3.73
N LEU A 52 -1.35 16.33 -3.42
CA LEU A 52 -0.75 15.30 -4.25
C LEU A 52 -1.66 15.00 -5.44
N ALA A 53 -1.08 14.94 -6.64
CA ALA A 53 -1.76 14.40 -7.80
C ALA A 53 -1.68 12.86 -7.74
N PRO A 54 -2.80 12.13 -7.67
CA PRO A 54 -2.77 10.67 -7.76
C PRO A 54 -2.28 10.25 -9.15
N ALA A 55 -1.35 9.30 -9.20
CA ALA A 55 -0.71 8.88 -10.45
C ALA A 55 -0.93 7.38 -10.73
N LEU A 56 -1.22 7.08 -12.00
CA LEU A 56 -1.35 5.73 -12.57
C LEU A 56 -0.08 5.41 -13.39
N PRO A 57 0.91 4.68 -12.82
CA PRO A 57 2.10 4.27 -13.55
C PRO A 57 1.77 3.14 -14.53
N VAL A 58 1.25 3.51 -15.70
CA VAL A 58 0.85 2.55 -16.75
C VAL A 58 2.05 1.78 -17.30
N ALA A 59 3.23 2.41 -17.39
CA ALA A 59 4.43 1.79 -17.94
C ALA A 59 4.97 0.63 -17.06
N ASP A 60 4.69 0.65 -15.76
CA ASP A 60 5.17 -0.35 -14.79
C ASP A 60 4.07 -1.35 -14.39
N ALA A 61 2.88 -1.21 -14.95
CA ALA A 61 1.76 -2.10 -14.71
C ALA A 61 1.76 -3.27 -15.71
N MET A 62 1.47 -4.48 -15.21
CA MET A 62 1.16 -5.65 -16.02
C MET A 62 -0.28 -5.52 -16.53
N THR A 63 -0.47 -5.68 -17.84
CA THR A 63 -1.80 -5.76 -18.45
C THR A 63 -2.51 -7.07 -18.14
N THR A 64 -1.83 -8.04 -17.53
CA THR A 64 -2.35 -9.38 -17.20
C THR A 64 -3.03 -9.44 -15.84
N GLY A 65 -3.15 -8.33 -15.11
CA GLY A 65 -4.00 -8.33 -13.91
C GLY A 65 -5.44 -8.50 -14.34
N GLU A 66 -6.04 -9.66 -14.05
CA GLU A 66 -7.41 -10.12 -14.40
C GLU A 66 -8.40 -9.00 -14.75
N PRO A 67 -8.31 -8.36 -15.93
CA PRO A 67 -8.96 -7.08 -16.18
C PRO A 67 -10.47 -7.26 -16.39
N SER A 68 -10.87 -8.51 -16.64
CA SER A 68 -12.25 -8.93 -16.89
C SER A 68 -12.99 -9.42 -15.64
N ILE A 69 -12.32 -9.59 -14.49
CA ILE A 69 -12.99 -10.02 -13.26
C ILE A 69 -13.54 -8.78 -12.54
N ALA A 70 -14.86 -8.72 -12.39
CA ALA A 70 -15.52 -7.68 -11.60
C ALA A 70 -15.01 -7.71 -10.15
N GLY A 71 -14.69 -6.54 -9.60
CA GLY A 71 -14.13 -6.41 -8.26
C GLY A 71 -12.64 -6.75 -8.12
N ALA A 72 -11.93 -7.09 -9.21
CA ALA A 72 -10.47 -7.16 -9.20
C ALA A 72 -9.82 -5.77 -9.29
N TYR A 73 -8.54 -5.69 -8.91
CA TYR A 73 -7.78 -4.43 -8.96
C TYR A 73 -7.52 -4.01 -10.41
N VAL A 74 -7.55 -2.72 -10.70
CA VAL A 74 -7.10 -2.21 -12.01
C VAL A 74 -5.58 -2.03 -11.98
N PRO A 75 -4.83 -2.53 -12.98
CA PRO A 75 -3.39 -2.33 -13.05
C PRO A 75 -2.96 -0.86 -12.95
N GLY A 76 -1.95 -0.57 -12.14
CA GLY A 76 -1.47 0.79 -11.90
C GLY A 76 -2.24 1.58 -10.83
N HIS A 77 -3.41 1.11 -10.37
CA HIS A 77 -4.15 1.77 -9.30
C HIS A 77 -3.58 1.39 -7.92
N ALA A 78 -3.65 2.32 -6.97
CA ALA A 78 -3.10 2.14 -5.64
C ALA A 78 -4.20 1.97 -4.58
N ALA A 79 -3.93 1.10 -3.61
CA ALA A 79 -4.77 0.94 -2.44
C ALA A 79 -3.99 1.25 -1.17
N PHE A 80 -4.61 1.96 -0.25
CA PHE A 80 -4.10 2.22 1.08
C PHE A 80 -4.63 1.15 2.02
N ARG A 81 -3.71 0.46 2.68
CA ARG A 81 -4.01 -0.70 3.50
C ARG A 81 -3.23 -0.63 4.79
N VAL A 82 -3.66 -1.41 5.77
CA VAL A 82 -2.96 -1.58 7.03
C VAL A 82 -2.31 -2.96 7.07
N ARG A 83 -1.05 -3.04 7.47
CA ARG A 83 -0.25 -4.27 7.50
C ARG A 83 0.62 -4.34 8.74
N GLN A 84 0.87 -5.53 9.23
CA GLN A 84 1.93 -5.74 10.22
C GLN A 84 3.18 -6.20 9.46
N ILE A 85 4.29 -5.46 9.60
CA ILE A 85 5.54 -5.76 8.91
C ILE A 85 6.62 -5.91 9.97
N SER A 86 7.18 -7.11 10.07
CA SER A 86 8.19 -7.39 11.09
C SER A 86 9.40 -6.47 10.95
N GLY A 87 9.83 -5.86 12.05
CA GLY A 87 11.00 -4.98 12.09
C GLY A 87 10.78 -3.56 11.54
N VAL A 88 9.55 -3.19 11.14
CA VAL A 88 9.20 -1.83 10.72
C VAL A 88 8.28 -1.19 11.77
N GLY A 89 8.45 0.12 11.99
CA GLY A 89 7.70 0.89 13.00
C GLY A 89 8.45 1.09 14.32
N THR A 90 7.86 1.85 15.24
CA THR A 90 8.51 2.26 16.50
C THR A 90 8.37 1.27 17.66
N ASP A 91 7.50 0.27 17.56
CA ASP A 91 7.25 -0.71 18.64
C ASP A 91 7.61 -2.15 18.21
N GLY A 92 8.71 -2.28 17.45
CA GLY A 92 9.12 -3.49 16.74
C GLY A 92 9.10 -4.75 17.60
N GLY A 93 8.11 -5.62 17.37
CA GLY A 93 8.15 -7.01 17.82
C GLY A 93 6.81 -7.70 18.08
N SER A 94 5.69 -6.99 18.23
CA SER A 94 4.39 -7.63 18.47
C SER A 94 3.45 -7.54 17.26
N SER A 95 2.60 -8.55 17.13
CA SER A 95 1.44 -8.68 16.24
C SER A 95 0.33 -7.63 16.48
N THR A 96 0.68 -6.48 17.05
CA THR A 96 -0.19 -5.33 17.28
C THR A 96 0.35 -4.06 16.63
N THR A 97 1.58 -4.08 16.12
CA THR A 97 2.15 -2.98 15.33
C THR A 97 1.63 -3.06 13.91
N SER A 98 1.05 -1.96 13.44
CA SER A 98 0.36 -1.91 12.16
C SER A 98 0.76 -0.63 11.46
N GLU A 99 1.19 -0.81 10.22
CA GLU A 99 1.71 0.21 9.35
C GLU A 99 0.69 0.51 8.27
N LEU A 100 0.51 1.80 7.98
CA LEU A 100 -0.21 2.23 6.80
C LEU A 100 0.71 2.01 5.60
N VAL A 101 0.24 1.33 4.58
CA VAL A 101 1.00 1.05 3.37
C VAL A 101 0.25 1.50 2.14
N VAL A 102 1.00 1.98 1.15
CA VAL A 102 0.55 2.08 -0.24
C VAL A 102 0.86 0.76 -0.91
N MET A 103 -0.18 0.10 -1.42
CA MET A 103 -0.10 -1.14 -2.17
C MET A 103 -0.39 -0.88 -3.64
N ARG A 104 0.49 -1.36 -4.53
CA ARG A 104 0.27 -1.38 -5.98
C ARG A 104 0.35 -2.81 -6.49
N ASN A 105 -0.74 -3.30 -7.04
CA ASN A 105 -0.82 -4.64 -7.62
C ASN A 105 -0.39 -4.63 -9.09
N TYR A 106 -0.02 -5.82 -9.57
CA TYR A 106 0.31 -6.08 -10.97
C TYR A 106 1.50 -5.26 -11.44
N VAL A 107 2.57 -5.21 -10.65
CA VAL A 107 3.83 -4.55 -11.06
C VAL A 107 4.62 -5.49 -11.96
N LYS A 108 5.33 -4.98 -12.98
CA LYS A 108 6.22 -5.81 -13.81
C LYS A 108 7.33 -6.46 -12.97
N ARG A 109 7.79 -7.63 -13.41
CA ARG A 109 8.84 -8.40 -12.71
C ARG A 109 10.13 -7.62 -12.55
N GLU A 110 10.59 -7.02 -13.64
CA GLU A 110 11.85 -6.26 -13.67
C GLU A 110 11.77 -5.05 -12.73
N THR A 111 10.63 -4.34 -12.76
CA THR A 111 10.36 -3.21 -11.85
C THR A 111 10.32 -3.67 -10.39
N CYS A 112 9.69 -4.81 -10.11
CA CYS A 112 9.59 -5.40 -8.77
C CYS A 112 10.97 -5.75 -8.19
N ILE A 113 11.82 -6.39 -8.99
CA ILE A 113 13.20 -6.71 -8.62
C ILE A 113 14.00 -5.44 -8.37
N ALA A 114 13.91 -4.45 -9.27
CA ALA A 114 14.60 -3.18 -9.12
C ALA A 114 14.19 -2.45 -7.83
N TYR A 115 12.90 -2.47 -7.46
CA TYR A 115 12.45 -1.91 -6.19
C TYR A 115 13.05 -2.63 -4.99
N ASN A 116 13.11 -3.96 -5.02
CA ASN A 116 13.74 -4.74 -3.94
C ASN A 116 15.22 -4.43 -3.80
N GLU A 117 15.95 -4.32 -4.91
CA GLU A 117 17.37 -3.94 -4.90
C GLU A 117 17.57 -2.53 -4.31
N LEU A 118 16.67 -1.59 -4.64
CA LEU A 118 16.71 -0.22 -4.11
C LEU A 118 16.38 -0.15 -2.62
N SER A 119 15.46 -0.98 -2.13
CA SER A 119 15.06 -1.00 -0.72
C SER A 119 15.92 -1.94 0.15
N GLY A 120 16.78 -2.74 -0.47
CA GLY A 120 17.58 -3.77 0.18
C GLY A 120 16.81 -5.03 0.55
N ALA A 121 15.60 -5.22 0.03
CA ALA A 121 14.89 -6.50 0.15
C ALA A 121 15.56 -7.57 -0.72
N ASP A 122 15.59 -8.81 -0.24
CA ASP A 122 16.22 -9.90 -0.98
C ASP A 122 15.33 -10.36 -2.15
N ASN A 123 15.96 -10.80 -3.24
CA ASN A 123 15.30 -11.51 -4.35
C ASN A 123 15.82 -12.97 -4.43
N PRO A 124 15.34 -13.90 -3.59
CA PRO A 124 15.84 -15.27 -3.54
C PRO A 124 15.75 -15.96 -4.91
N GLY A 125 16.87 -16.49 -5.40
CA GLY A 125 16.91 -17.12 -6.73
C GLY A 125 16.65 -16.16 -7.89
N GLY A 126 16.76 -14.84 -7.68
CA GLY A 126 16.48 -13.82 -8.69
C GLY A 126 15.00 -13.50 -8.87
N GLU A 127 14.14 -13.95 -7.95
CA GLU A 127 12.70 -13.67 -7.94
C GLU A 127 12.31 -12.84 -6.71
N PRO A 128 11.27 -11.98 -6.83
CA PRO A 128 10.67 -11.35 -5.66
C PRO A 128 10.18 -12.39 -4.64
N PRO A 129 10.33 -12.12 -3.33
CA PRO A 129 9.99 -13.07 -2.28
C PRO A 129 8.49 -13.41 -2.31
N ALA A 130 8.18 -14.68 -2.07
CA ALA A 130 6.81 -15.17 -2.01
C ALA A 130 6.23 -14.95 -0.63
N VAL A 131 5.53 -13.83 -0.44
CA VAL A 131 4.92 -13.49 0.84
C VAL A 131 3.47 -13.91 0.83
N LEU A 132 3.16 -14.96 1.60
CA LEU A 132 1.79 -15.34 1.90
C LEU A 132 1.21 -14.33 2.89
N ALA A 133 0.79 -13.17 2.41
CA ALA A 133 -0.05 -12.29 3.22
C ALA A 133 -1.35 -13.04 3.53
N SER A 134 -1.73 -13.14 4.81
CA SER A 134 -3.04 -13.67 5.14
C SER A 134 -4.10 -12.80 4.44
N ASN A 135 -5.11 -13.44 3.83
CA ASN A 135 -6.05 -12.81 2.90
C ASN A 135 -6.87 -11.65 3.52
N SER A 136 -6.76 -11.41 4.84
CA SER A 136 -7.45 -10.35 5.56
C SER A 136 -6.60 -9.09 5.70
N SER A 137 -6.54 -8.30 4.63
CA SER A 137 -5.97 -6.95 4.65
C SER A 137 -6.86 -5.98 5.44
N GLY A 138 -6.32 -5.30 6.46
CA GLY A 138 -6.98 -4.13 7.04
C GLY A 138 -7.12 -3.02 6.00
N SER A 139 -8.33 -2.46 5.84
CA SER A 139 -8.52 -1.23 5.06
C SER A 139 -8.31 -0.03 5.98
N PHE A 140 -7.62 0.99 5.50
CA PHE A 140 -7.46 2.23 6.23
C PHE A 140 -8.69 3.10 6.04
N VAL A 141 -9.62 3.03 6.99
CA VAL A 141 -10.89 3.77 7.00
C VAL A 141 -11.14 4.24 8.43
N ASN A 142 -11.67 5.45 8.59
CA ASN A 142 -12.00 6.02 9.91
C ASN A 142 -10.80 6.04 10.87
N GLY A 143 -9.60 6.23 10.33
CA GLY A 143 -8.38 6.24 11.12
C GLY A 143 -7.96 4.89 11.71
N SER A 144 -8.62 3.79 11.33
CA SER A 144 -8.31 2.47 11.84
C SER A 144 -6.92 2.02 11.36
N MET A 145 -6.01 1.85 12.30
CA MET A 145 -4.70 1.23 12.12
C MET A 145 -4.71 -0.24 12.54
N PHE A 146 -5.86 -0.89 12.54
CA PHE A 146 -5.94 -2.31 12.89
C PHE A 146 -5.79 -3.20 11.65
N SER A 147 -4.94 -4.22 11.76
CA SER A 147 -4.81 -5.29 10.76
C SER A 147 -4.47 -6.60 11.43
N THR A 148 -4.98 -7.71 10.90
CA THR A 148 -4.56 -9.08 11.23
C THR A 148 -3.68 -9.68 10.13
N ALA A 149 -3.39 -8.92 9.06
CA ALA A 149 -2.48 -9.34 8.00
C ALA A 149 -1.04 -9.01 8.37
N ALA A 150 -0.40 -9.99 9.02
CA ALA A 150 1.05 -10.00 9.17
C ALA A 150 1.72 -10.42 7.86
N MET A 151 2.72 -9.65 7.47
CA MET A 151 3.66 -10.00 6.42
C MET A 151 4.98 -10.32 7.11
N SER A 152 5.36 -11.60 7.07
CA SER A 152 6.55 -12.12 7.73
C SER A 152 7.31 -12.97 6.72
N ASP A 153 8.39 -12.42 6.19
CA ASP A 153 9.37 -13.15 5.40
C ASP A 153 10.74 -12.53 5.68
N PRO A 154 11.77 -13.32 6.01
CA PRO A 154 13.12 -12.80 6.26
C PRO A 154 13.63 -11.82 5.20
N ALA A 155 13.26 -12.01 3.92
CA ALA A 155 13.67 -11.16 2.81
C ALA A 155 13.14 -9.71 2.88
N ILE A 156 12.05 -9.47 3.61
CA ILE A 156 11.40 -8.15 3.73
C ILE A 156 11.41 -7.59 5.16
N ASN A 157 11.92 -8.35 6.14
CA ASN A 157 11.95 -7.90 7.53
C ASN A 157 12.78 -6.62 7.68
N GLY A 158 12.21 -5.62 8.35
CA GLY A 158 12.83 -4.31 8.54
C GLY A 158 12.85 -3.42 7.30
N ARG A 159 12.17 -3.80 6.21
CA ARG A 159 12.12 -3.01 4.97
C ARG A 159 10.87 -2.15 4.93
N ASP A 160 11.04 -0.83 4.76
CA ASP A 160 9.95 0.14 4.62
C ASP A 160 9.33 0.15 3.22
N SER A 161 9.93 -0.56 2.27
CA SER A 161 9.42 -0.74 0.92
C SER A 161 9.94 -2.05 0.35
N PHE A 162 9.11 -2.77 -0.39
CA PHE A 162 9.46 -4.07 -0.97
C PHE A 162 8.36 -4.49 -1.94
N CYS A 163 8.70 -5.42 -2.82
CA CYS A 163 7.80 -6.02 -3.76
C CYS A 163 7.79 -7.54 -3.54
N THR A 164 6.60 -8.12 -3.50
CA THR A 164 6.39 -9.54 -3.21
C THR A 164 5.61 -10.20 -4.32
N LYS A 165 5.76 -11.51 -4.42
CA LYS A 165 4.93 -12.36 -5.26
C LYS A 165 3.81 -13.00 -4.42
N ASP A 166 2.58 -12.91 -4.89
CA ASP A 166 1.43 -13.58 -4.27
C ASP A 166 1.29 -15.04 -4.74
N GLY A 167 0.35 -15.78 -4.15
CA GLY A 167 0.08 -17.17 -4.51
C GLY A 167 -0.45 -17.37 -5.93
N ASN A 168 -0.94 -16.32 -6.59
CA ASN A 168 -1.40 -16.33 -7.98
C ASN A 168 -0.32 -15.86 -8.97
N ASN A 169 0.90 -15.63 -8.50
CA ASN A 169 2.04 -15.11 -9.25
C ASN A 169 1.92 -13.63 -9.68
N TYR A 170 1.00 -12.87 -9.11
CA TYR A 170 1.00 -11.42 -9.29
C TYR A 170 2.03 -10.78 -8.37
N LEU A 171 2.63 -9.70 -8.85
CA LEU A 171 3.62 -8.96 -8.10
C LEU A 171 2.99 -7.70 -7.52
N THR A 172 3.21 -7.50 -6.23
CA THR A 172 2.65 -6.40 -5.47
C THR A 172 3.77 -5.62 -4.82
N TYR A 173 3.83 -4.32 -5.10
CA TYR A 173 4.73 -3.40 -4.43
C TYR A 173 4.04 -2.77 -3.22
N PHE A 174 4.76 -2.73 -2.11
CA PHE A 174 4.37 -2.10 -0.86
C PHE A 174 5.39 -1.02 -0.51
N THR A 175 4.86 0.12 -0.06
CA THR A 175 5.65 1.15 0.62
C THR A 175 4.93 1.54 1.89
N VAL A 176 5.66 1.50 2.99
CA VAL A 176 5.23 1.92 4.31
C VAL A 176 5.18 3.43 4.38
N ILE A 177 4.08 3.92 4.90
CA ILE A 177 3.86 5.30 5.27
C ILE A 177 4.22 5.43 6.74
N THR A 178 5.50 5.66 7.02
CA THR A 178 5.98 5.89 8.39
C THR A 178 5.65 7.31 8.86
N GLN A 179 5.32 7.46 10.13
CA GLN A 179 5.25 8.76 10.83
C GLN A 179 6.65 9.44 10.93
#